data_AF-A0AAE8EKA6-F1
#
_entry.id   AF-A0AAE8EKA6-F1
#
_cell.length_a   1.000
_cell.length_b   1.000
_cell.length_c   1.000
_cell.angle_alpha   90.00
_cell.angle_beta   90.00
_cell.angle_gamma   90.00
#
_symmetry.space_group_name_H-M   'P 1'
#
loop_
_entity.id
_entity.type
_entity.pdbx_description
1 polymer ?
#
loop_
_entity_poly.entity_id
_entity_poly.type
_entity_poly.pdbx_seq_one_letter_code
_entity_poly.pdbx_strand_id
1 'polypeptide(L)'
;MWVFSMVYFGLHRKKYEQLISLYRQEGLPLSAQNNLMSFLGYWGSFSLALFFKRVLDGKPINIAPKQPLPPEVYAFVASQSRELTGWIRVYYYIHAACFSMFVIGSGIAFFGKWQGWY
;
A
#
# COMPACT_ATOMS: atom_id res chain seq x y z
N MET A 1 6.93 -12.26 -10.14
CA MET A 1 6.82 -10.98 -9.39
C MET A 1 5.60 -10.93 -8.50
N TRP A 2 4.39 -11.01 -9.05
CA TRP A 2 3.13 -10.93 -8.29
C TRP A 2 2.89 -12.09 -7.30
N VAL A 3 3.50 -13.25 -7.54
CA VAL A 3 3.43 -14.40 -6.62
C VAL A 3 4.14 -14.10 -5.29
N PHE A 4 5.29 -13.43 -5.32
CA PHE A 4 6.04 -13.09 -4.09
C PHE A 4 5.28 -12.10 -3.22
N SER A 5 4.68 -11.06 -3.82
CA SER A 5 3.82 -10.13 -3.08
C SER A 5 2.58 -10.83 -2.52
N MET A 6 1.98 -11.76 -3.26
CA MET A 6 0.82 -12.52 -2.80
C MET A 6 1.16 -13.44 -1.61
N VAL A 7 2.29 -14.15 -1.66
CA VAL A 7 2.79 -14.97 -0.55
C VAL A 7 3.10 -14.09 0.66
N TYR A 8 3.82 -12.99 0.46
CA TYR A 8 4.14 -12.06 1.54
C TYR A 8 2.88 -11.48 2.19
N PHE A 9 1.87 -11.11 1.39
CA PHE A 9 0.57 -10.69 1.88
C PHE A 9 -0.12 -11.81 2.67
N GLY A 10 -0.12 -13.04 2.16
CA GLY A 10 -0.70 -14.19 2.85
C GLY A 10 -0.14 -14.38 4.26
N LEU A 11 1.19 -14.27 4.42
CA LEU A 11 1.86 -14.37 5.72
C LEU A 11 1.46 -13.25 6.69
N HIS A 12 1.14 -12.06 6.18
CA HIS A 12 0.79 -10.88 6.97
C HIS A 12 -0.71 -10.55 6.97
N ARG A 13 -1.53 -11.41 6.37
CA ARG A 13 -2.96 -11.17 6.13
C ARG A 13 -3.71 -10.87 7.43
N LYS A 14 -3.43 -11.62 8.50
CA LYS A 14 -4.04 -11.41 9.82
C LYS A 14 -3.73 -10.00 10.37
N LYS A 15 -2.49 -9.54 10.22
CA LYS A 15 -2.06 -8.20 10.66
C LYS A 15 -2.74 -7.10 9.83
N TYR A 16 -2.88 -7.33 8.54
CA TYR A 16 -3.61 -6.44 7.64
C TYR A 16 -5.09 -6.31 8.01
N GLU A 17 -5.79 -7.44 8.18
CA GLU A 17 -7.20 -7.47 8.55
C GLU A 17 -7.44 -6.87 9.94
N GLN A 18 -6.56 -7.17 10.89
CA GLN A 18 -6.60 -6.58 12.24
C GLN A 18 -6.43 -5.06 12.21
N LEU A 19 -5.45 -4.54 11.47
CA LEU A 19 -5.23 -3.09 11.35
C LEU A 19 -6.45 -2.38 10.76
N ILE A 20 -7.06 -2.94 9.71
CA ILE A 20 -8.29 -2.39 9.11
C ILE A 20 -9.45 -2.45 10.10
N SER A 21 -9.60 -3.55 10.84
CA SER A 21 -10.66 -3.69 11.82
C SER A 21 -10.55 -2.64 12.92
N LEU A 22 -9.34 -2.46 13.49
CA LEU A 22 -9.10 -1.44 14.52
C LEU A 22 -9.38 -0.04 13.97
N TYR A 23 -8.89 0.26 12.76
CA TYR A 23 -9.12 1.54 12.11
C TYR A 23 -10.61 1.85 11.92
N ARG A 24 -11.41 0.83 11.55
CA ARG A 24 -12.87 0.97 11.39
C ARG A 24 -13.60 1.13 12.72
N GLN A 25 -13.15 0.45 13.78
CA GLN A 25 -13.73 0.56 15.11
C GLN A 25 -13.59 1.97 15.68
N GLU A 26 -12.48 2.65 15.40
CA GLU A 26 -12.26 4.06 15.76
C GLU A 26 -13.10 5.05 14.93
N GLY A 27 -13.81 4.60 13.89
CA GLY A 27 -14.63 5.47 13.05
C GLY A 27 -13.81 6.46 12.20
N LEU A 28 -12.52 6.21 11.99
CA LEU A 28 -11.62 7.12 11.30
C LEU A 28 -11.91 7.20 9.78
N PRO A 29 -11.72 8.38 9.16
CA PRO A 29 -12.08 8.56 7.75
C PRO A 29 -11.04 7.96 6.78
N LEU A 30 -11.52 7.14 5.86
CA LEU A 30 -10.79 6.65 4.68
C LEU A 30 -11.29 7.36 3.42
N SER A 31 -10.41 7.56 2.45
CA SER A 31 -10.84 7.97 1.10
C SER A 31 -11.76 6.92 0.48
N ALA A 32 -12.66 7.32 -0.41
CA ALA A 32 -13.60 6.41 -1.07
C ALA A 32 -12.88 5.23 -1.76
N GLN A 33 -11.74 5.52 -2.42
CA GLN A 33 -10.90 4.50 -3.02
C GLN A 33 -10.36 3.51 -1.98
N ASN A 34 -9.76 4.00 -0.88
CA ASN A 34 -9.20 3.10 0.13
C ASN A 34 -10.28 2.32 0.88
N ASN A 35 -11.46 2.90 1.07
CA ASN A 35 -12.60 2.18 1.64
C ASN A 35 -13.00 1.02 0.73
N LEU A 36 -13.15 1.24 -0.57
CA LEU A 36 -13.45 0.17 -1.55
C LEU A 36 -12.35 -0.91 -1.56
N MET A 37 -11.09 -0.48 -1.63
CA MET A 37 -9.93 -1.38 -1.70
C MET A 37 -9.81 -2.29 -0.48
N SER A 38 -10.27 -1.84 0.70
CA SER A 38 -10.21 -2.67 1.92
C SER A 38 -11.06 -3.95 1.84
N PHE A 39 -12.07 -4.00 0.96
CA PHE A 39 -12.91 -5.18 0.76
C PHE A 39 -12.34 -6.19 -0.25
N LEU A 40 -11.29 -5.81 -0.99
CA LEU A 40 -10.75 -6.62 -2.08
C LEU A 40 -9.61 -7.56 -1.66
N GLY A 41 -9.30 -7.62 -0.36
CA GLY A 41 -8.22 -8.45 0.18
C GLY A 41 -6.88 -8.12 -0.48
N TYR A 42 -6.21 -9.14 -1.04
CA TYR A 42 -4.91 -8.96 -1.71
C TYR A 42 -4.94 -7.86 -2.79
N TRP A 43 -5.99 -7.82 -3.61
CA TRP A 43 -6.07 -6.90 -4.76
C TRP A 43 -6.14 -5.42 -4.36
N GLY A 44 -6.71 -5.12 -3.19
CA GLY A 44 -6.72 -3.76 -2.63
C GLY A 44 -5.63 -3.51 -1.59
N SER A 45 -4.92 -4.55 -1.16
CA SER A 45 -3.94 -4.47 -0.07
C SER A 45 -2.82 -3.47 -0.32
N PHE A 46 -2.38 -3.29 -1.57
CA PHE A 46 -1.33 -2.33 -1.90
C PHE A 46 -1.78 -0.89 -1.69
N SER A 47 -3.03 -0.54 -2.05
CA SER A 47 -3.58 0.79 -1.85
C SER A 47 -3.58 1.17 -0.37
N LEU A 48 -4.02 0.23 0.48
CA LEU A 48 -4.07 0.43 1.93
C LEU A 48 -2.67 0.45 2.54
N ALA A 49 -1.77 -0.44 2.12
CA ALA A 49 -0.40 -0.43 2.60
C ALA A 49 0.33 0.88 2.24
N LEU A 50 0.11 1.41 1.03
CA LEU A 50 0.65 2.71 0.63
C LEU A 50 0.07 3.84 1.49
N PHE A 51 -1.24 3.82 1.74
CA PHE A 51 -1.89 4.78 2.64
C PHE A 51 -1.27 4.74 4.04
N PHE A 52 -1.28 3.59 4.70
CA PHE A 52 -0.72 3.46 6.05
C PHE A 52 0.77 3.77 6.11
N LYS A 53 1.56 3.40 5.09
CA LYS A 53 2.97 3.79 5.01
C LYS A 53 3.12 5.31 5.01
N ARG A 54 2.33 6.03 4.20
CA ARG A 54 2.40 7.49 4.13
C ARG A 54 1.99 8.14 5.45
N VAL A 55 0.98 7.59 6.14
CA VAL A 55 0.58 8.04 7.47
C VAL A 55 1.72 7.81 8.49
N LEU A 56 2.32 6.61 8.50
CA LEU A 56 3.47 6.27 9.37
C LEU A 56 4.69 7.17 9.13
N ASP A 57 4.91 7.59 7.88
CA ASP A 57 5.98 8.51 7.51
C ASP A 57 5.62 9.99 7.77
N GLY A 58 4.44 10.28 8.33
CA GLY A 58 3.98 11.65 8.61
C GLY A 58 3.73 12.49 7.36
N LYS A 59 3.56 11.86 6.19
CA LYS A 59 3.35 12.59 4.93
C LYS A 59 1.94 13.15 4.85
N PRO A 60 1.75 14.39 4.37
CA PRO A 60 0.42 14.94 4.19
C PRO A 60 -0.37 14.13 3.15
N ILE A 61 -1.58 13.73 3.52
CA ILE A 61 -2.53 13.00 2.68
C ILE A 61 -3.84 13.78 2.65
N ASN A 62 -4.47 13.85 1.48
CA ASN A 62 -5.83 14.33 1.32
C ASN A 62 -6.76 13.13 1.06
N ILE A 63 -7.87 13.05 1.78
CA ILE A 63 -8.89 12.00 1.58
C ILE A 63 -9.83 12.31 0.41
N ALA A 64 -9.99 13.58 0.09
CA ALA A 64 -10.71 14.11 -1.06
C ALA A 64 -10.08 15.45 -1.49
N PRO A 65 -10.44 16.02 -2.65
CA PRO A 65 -9.96 17.35 -3.05
C PRO A 65 -10.22 18.38 -1.95
N LYS A 66 -9.17 19.09 -1.52
CA LYS A 66 -9.20 20.08 -0.43
C LYS A 66 -9.63 19.55 0.95
N GLN A 67 -9.65 18.23 1.14
CA GLN A 67 -9.97 17.61 2.42
C GLN A 67 -8.74 16.88 2.96
N PRO A 68 -7.94 17.53 3.83
CA PRO A 68 -6.79 16.89 4.44
C PRO A 68 -7.21 15.78 5.39
N LEU A 69 -6.34 14.79 5.56
CA LEU A 69 -6.52 13.71 6.53
C LEU A 69 -6.45 14.28 7.95
N PRO A 70 -7.40 13.97 8.85
CA PRO A 70 -7.39 14.49 10.21
C PRO A 70 -6.15 14.07 11.00
N PRO A 71 -5.65 14.91 11.93
CA PRO A 71 -4.52 14.58 12.80
C PRO A 71 -4.73 13.32 13.63
N GLU A 72 -5.97 13.02 14.05
CA GLU A 72 -6.27 11.81 14.82
C GLU A 72 -5.88 10.52 14.08
N VAL A 73 -5.91 10.52 12.75
CA VAL A 73 -5.50 9.37 11.94
C VAL A 73 -4.00 9.11 12.08
N TYR A 74 -3.18 10.17 12.08
CA TYR A 74 -1.74 10.03 12.26
C TYR A 74 -1.42 9.56 13.68
N ALA A 75 -2.10 10.13 14.68
CA ALA A 75 -1.93 9.72 16.08
C ALA A 75 -2.33 8.24 16.29
N PHE A 76 -3.46 7.82 15.73
CA PHE A 76 -3.92 6.42 15.81
C PHE A 76 -2.95 5.45 15.13
N VAL A 77 -2.50 5.75 13.91
CA VAL A 77 -1.58 4.85 13.20
C VAL A 77 -0.21 4.80 13.88
N ALA A 78 0.25 5.92 14.45
CA ALA A 78 1.49 5.99 15.22
C ALA A 78 1.42 5.25 16.58
N SER A 79 0.23 5.14 17.18
CA SER A 79 0.04 4.39 18.43
C SER A 79 0.03 2.87 18.24
N GLN A 80 -0.11 2.38 17.01
CA GLN A 80 -0.11 0.95 16.71
C GLN A 80 1.27 0.32 16.94
N SER A 81 1.28 -0.92 17.41
CA SER A 81 2.54 -1.64 17.66
C SER A 81 3.36 -1.84 16.38
N ARG A 82 4.69 -1.80 16.50
CA ARG A 82 5.60 -2.10 15.39
C ARG A 82 5.42 -3.52 14.86
N GLU A 83 4.96 -4.44 15.71
CA GLU A 83 4.62 -5.80 15.30
C GLU A 83 3.46 -5.82 14.29
N LEU A 84 2.45 -4.96 14.49
CA LEU A 84 1.27 -4.86 13.63
C LEU A 84 1.57 -4.11 12.32
N THR A 85 2.42 -3.08 12.36
CA THR A 85 2.66 -2.17 11.22
C THR A 85 3.98 -2.43 10.47
N GLY A 86 4.93 -3.15 11.06
CA GLY A 86 6.29 -3.30 10.54
C GLY A 86 6.37 -3.93 9.14
N TRP A 87 5.41 -4.78 8.79
CA TRP A 87 5.35 -5.44 7.49
C TRP A 87 5.03 -4.49 6.33
N ILE A 88 4.38 -3.35 6.62
CA ILE A 88 3.87 -2.40 5.61
C ILE A 88 5.02 -1.82 4.78
N ARG A 89 6.12 -1.46 5.45
CA ARG A 89 7.30 -0.87 4.77
C ARG A 89 7.95 -1.87 3.81
N VAL A 90 8.15 -3.11 4.27
CA VAL A 90 8.72 -4.18 3.44
C VAL A 90 7.79 -4.49 2.26
N TYR A 91 6.48 -4.60 2.51
CA TYR A 91 5.48 -4.86 1.47
C TYR A 91 5.47 -3.78 0.39
N TYR A 92 5.58 -2.51 0.78
CA TYR A 92 5.72 -1.41 -0.16
C TYR A 92 6.97 -1.56 -1.04
N TYR A 93 8.12 -1.89 -0.47
CA TYR A 93 9.36 -2.03 -1.25
C TYR A 93 9.36 -3.26 -2.16
N ILE A 94 8.68 -4.35 -1.78
CA ILE A 94 8.44 -5.49 -2.68
C ILE A 94 7.68 -5.02 -3.93
N HIS A 95 6.60 -4.27 -3.74
CA HIS A 95 5.81 -3.72 -4.86
C HIS A 95 6.60 -2.70 -5.68
N ALA A 96 7.36 -1.81 -5.04
CA ALA A 96 8.19 -0.82 -5.73
C ALA A 96 9.28 -1.50 -6.59
N ALA A 97 10.00 -2.47 -6.03
CA ALA A 97 11.01 -3.24 -6.75
C ALA A 97 10.39 -3.99 -7.93
N CYS A 98 9.20 -4.59 -7.72
CA CYS A 98 8.46 -5.22 -8.79
C CYS A 98 8.11 -4.20 -9.90
N PHE A 99 7.52 -3.06 -9.55
CA PHE A 99 7.17 -2.07 -10.55
C PHE A 99 8.39 -1.54 -11.32
N SER A 100 9.50 -1.27 -10.65
CA SER A 100 10.76 -0.84 -11.29
C SER A 100 11.31 -1.86 -12.28
N MET A 101 11.37 -3.14 -11.91
CA MET A 101 11.82 -4.20 -12.83
C MET A 101 10.91 -4.31 -14.06
N PHE A 102 9.60 -4.16 -13.87
CA PHE A 102 8.63 -4.18 -14.99
C PHE A 102 8.86 -3.01 -15.96
N VAL A 103 9.07 -1.80 -15.44
CA VAL A 103 9.36 -0.61 -16.25
C VAL A 103 10.67 -0.77 -17.02
N ILE A 104 11.73 -1.24 -16.36
CA ILE A 104 13.04 -1.46 -17.00
C ILE A 104 12.93 -2.51 -18.10
N GLY A 105 12.32 -3.66 -17.81
CA GLY A 105 12.15 -4.73 -18.80
C GLY A 105 11.32 -4.29 -20.00
N SER A 106 10.24 -3.55 -19.76
CA SER A 106 9.40 -2.99 -20.83
C SER A 106 10.17 -1.95 -21.66
N GLY A 107 10.98 -1.11 -21.02
CA GLY A 107 11.85 -0.16 -21.69
C GLY A 107 12.86 -0.85 -22.61
N ILE A 108 13.58 -1.86 -22.11
CA ILE A 108 14.55 -2.63 -22.90
C ILE A 108 13.86 -3.28 -24.11
N ALA A 109 12.70 -3.90 -23.91
CA ALA A 109 11.94 -4.53 -25.00
C ALA A 109 11.50 -3.51 -26.06
N PHE A 110 11.04 -2.33 -25.63
CA PHE A 110 10.65 -1.26 -26.54
C PHE A 110 11.85 -0.70 -27.32
N PHE A 111 12.99 -0.48 -26.66
CA PHE A 111 14.23 -0.02 -27.31
C PHE A 111 14.79 -1.06 -28.29
N GLY A 112 14.78 -2.35 -27.93
CA GLY A 112 15.20 -3.43 -28.83
C GLY A 112 14.33 -3.51 -30.09
N LYS A 113 13.01 -3.30 -29.94
CA LYS A 113 12.09 -3.22 -31.08
C LYS A 113 12.34 -1.97 -31.94
N TRP A 114 12.65 -0.83 -31.32
CA TRP A 114 12.97 0.42 -32.04
C TRP A 114 14.25 0.31 -32.88
N GLN A 115 15.24 -0.45 -32.41
CA GLN A 115 16.50 -0.67 -33.13
C GLN A 115 16.42 -1.76 -34.22
N GLY A 116 15.25 -2.42 -34.39
CA GLY A 116 15.05 -3.45 -35.41
C GLY A 116 15.67 -4.80 -35.07
N TRP A 117 15.87 -5.10 -33.79
CA TRP A 117 16.47 -6.38 -33.35
C TRP A 117 15.45 -7.54 -33.37
N TYR A 118 14.20 -7.27 -33.75
CA TYR A 118 13.10 -8.20 -33.98
C TYR A 118 12.16 -7.70 -35.08
#